data_AF-A0A7W1WRT8-F1
#
_entry.id   AF-A0A7W1WRT8-F1
#
_cell.length_a   1.000
_cell.length_b   1.000
_cell.length_c   1.000
_cell.angle_alpha   90.00
_cell.angle_beta   90.00
_cell.angle_gamma   90.00
#
_symmetry.space_group_name_H-M   'P 1'
#
loop_
_entity.id
_entity.type
_entity.pdbx_description
1 polymer ?
#
loop_
_entity_poly.entity_id
_entity_poly.type
_entity_poly.pdbx_seq_one_letter_code
_entity_poly.pdbx_strand_id
1 'polypeptide(L)'
;MGESHSALSLKQLGNKETQYLFEYNPGVLEVFDNRHPDTDYYVKFNCPEFTSLCPITGQPDFAAIYINYVPDQKLVESKSLKLYLFSFRNHGDFHENCIVTIMKDLIRLMDPKYIEVWGKFLPRGGISIDPYVNYGKKGTKWERIAEERLARHDLYPEKVDNR
;
A
#
# COMPACT_ATOMS: atom_id res chain seq x y z
N MET A 1 -32.50 5.81 16.16
CA MET A 1 -32.11 4.68 17.02
C MET A 1 -30.62 4.49 16.79
N GLY A 2 -29.79 4.84 17.78
CA GLY A 2 -28.35 4.94 17.62
C GLY A 2 -27.72 3.57 17.44
N GLU A 3 -27.05 3.37 16.31
CA GLU A 3 -26.13 2.26 16.15
C GLU A 3 -25.00 2.45 17.17
N SER A 4 -24.84 1.47 18.05
CA SER A 4 -23.73 1.46 18.99
C SER A 4 -22.45 1.48 18.19
N HIS A 5 -21.65 2.53 18.39
CA HIS A 5 -20.25 2.54 17.99
C HIS A 5 -19.58 1.39 18.75
N SER A 6 -19.50 0.21 18.14
CA SER A 6 -18.46 -0.76 18.46
C SER A 6 -17.17 0.04 18.45
N ALA A 7 -16.63 0.29 19.64
CA ALA A 7 -15.42 1.08 19.82
C ALA A 7 -14.33 0.36 19.03
N LEU A 8 -13.94 0.93 17.89
CA LEU A 8 -12.84 0.44 17.09
C LEU A 8 -11.63 0.35 18.01
N SER A 9 -11.17 -0.87 18.31
CA SER A 9 -10.01 -1.14 19.17
C SER A 9 -8.71 -0.86 18.40
N LEU A 10 -8.56 0.39 17.95
CA LEU A 10 -7.40 0.90 17.23
C LEU A 10 -6.42 1.45 18.26
N LYS A 11 -5.17 0.98 18.23
CA LYS A 11 -4.14 1.42 19.18
C LYS A 11 -3.40 2.64 18.64
N GLN A 12 -3.33 2.80 17.31
CA GLN A 12 -2.62 3.91 16.69
C GLN A 12 -3.49 5.15 16.61
N LEU A 13 -4.69 5.04 16.04
CA LEU A 13 -5.56 6.19 15.81
C LEU A 13 -6.03 6.81 17.13
N GLY A 14 -5.91 8.14 17.27
CA GLY A 14 -6.28 8.88 18.49
C GLY A 14 -5.20 8.87 19.60
N ASN A 15 -4.12 8.09 19.46
CA ASN A 15 -3.02 8.11 20.41
C ASN A 15 -2.19 9.40 20.29
N LYS A 16 -1.98 10.08 21.43
CA LYS A 16 -1.22 11.34 21.56
C LYS A 16 0.30 11.13 21.51
N GLU A 17 0.80 9.95 21.87
CA GLU A 17 2.22 9.60 21.82
C GLU A 17 2.45 8.60 20.68
N THR A 18 2.82 9.13 19.52
CA THR A 18 3.11 8.29 18.34
C THR A 18 4.59 7.95 18.31
N GLN A 19 4.92 6.67 18.48
CA GLN A 19 6.28 6.18 18.29
C GLN A 19 6.52 5.86 16.81
N TYR A 20 7.59 6.43 16.25
CA TYR A 20 8.02 6.16 14.90
C TYR A 20 9.14 5.12 14.92
N LEU A 21 8.88 3.95 14.33
CA LEU A 21 9.88 2.93 14.07
C LEU A 21 10.34 3.09 12.62
N PHE A 22 11.64 3.10 12.39
CA PHE A 22 12.24 3.26 11.06
C PHE A 22 12.86 1.96 10.52
N GLU A 23 12.70 0.87 11.27
CA GLU A 23 12.99 -0.49 10.84
C GLU A 23 11.70 -1.18 10.43
N TYR A 24 11.75 -2.00 9.39
CA TYR A 24 10.58 -2.64 8.79
C TYR A 24 9.72 -3.34 9.85
N ASN A 25 8.44 -2.93 9.94
CA ASN A 25 7.53 -3.43 10.97
C ASN A 25 6.08 -3.55 10.43
N PRO A 26 5.69 -4.72 9.90
CA PRO A 26 4.31 -4.96 9.49
C PRO A 26 3.34 -5.08 10.67
N GLY A 27 3.83 -5.31 11.90
CA GLY A 27 3.00 -5.47 13.10
C GLY A 27 2.32 -4.18 13.59
N VAL A 28 2.66 -3.02 13.01
CA VAL A 28 2.00 -1.75 13.31
C VAL A 28 0.68 -1.57 12.55
N LEU A 29 0.43 -2.37 11.51
CA LEU A 29 -0.77 -2.30 10.69
C LEU A 29 -2.02 -2.70 11.48
N GLU A 30 -3.07 -1.92 11.35
CA GLU A 30 -4.37 -2.13 12.00
C GLU A 30 -5.49 -2.13 10.97
N VAL A 31 -6.60 -2.77 11.32
CA VAL A 31 -7.80 -2.85 10.48
C VAL A 31 -9.04 -2.51 11.28
N PHE A 32 -10.09 -2.13 10.58
CA PHE A 32 -11.45 -2.03 11.08
C PHE A 32 -12.43 -2.71 10.13
N ASP A 33 -13.63 -3.01 10.64
CA ASP A 33 -14.65 -3.73 9.90
C ASP A 33 -15.26 -2.86 8.78
N ASN A 34 -15.45 -3.47 7.61
CA ASN A 34 -16.19 -2.90 6.51
C ASN A 34 -17.68 -2.85 6.85
N ARG A 35 -18.27 -1.66 6.90
CA ARG A 35 -19.70 -1.45 7.17
C ARG A 35 -20.59 -1.69 5.95
N HIS A 36 -20.01 -1.81 4.76
CA HIS A 36 -20.72 -2.03 3.49
C HIS A 36 -20.11 -3.20 2.70
N PRO A 37 -20.06 -4.43 3.28
CA PRO A 37 -19.41 -5.58 2.63
C PRO A 37 -20.17 -6.10 1.40
N ASP A 38 -21.45 -5.76 1.29
CA ASP A 38 -22.36 -6.07 0.20
C ASP A 38 -22.12 -5.21 -1.05
N THR A 39 -21.40 -4.10 -0.92
CA THR A 39 -21.11 -3.18 -2.02
C THR A 39 -19.62 -3.24 -2.38
N ASP A 40 -19.33 -3.35 -3.68
CA ASP A 40 -17.96 -3.21 -4.18
C ASP A 40 -17.64 -1.73 -4.37
N TYR A 41 -16.64 -1.21 -3.66
CA TYR A 41 -16.17 0.16 -3.77
C TYR A 41 -14.64 0.22 -3.71
N TYR A 42 -14.06 1.22 -4.35
CA TYR A 42 -12.62 1.46 -4.32
C TYR A 42 -12.24 2.41 -3.20
N VAL A 43 -11.13 2.09 -2.53
CA VAL A 43 -10.41 3.01 -1.67
C VAL A 43 -9.02 3.22 -2.27
N LYS A 44 -8.59 4.49 -2.35
CA LYS A 44 -7.27 4.88 -2.86
C LYS A 44 -6.49 5.63 -1.79
N PHE A 45 -5.28 5.17 -1.51
CA PHE A 45 -4.28 5.95 -0.79
C PHE A 45 -3.25 6.51 -1.78
N ASN A 46 -3.02 7.82 -1.70
CA ASN A 46 -1.89 8.47 -2.35
C ASN A 46 -0.84 8.71 -1.28
N CYS A 47 0.33 8.09 -1.42
CA CYS A 47 1.41 8.10 -0.45
C CYS A 47 2.65 8.75 -1.08
N PRO A 48 2.68 10.09 -1.22
CA PRO A 48 3.77 10.80 -1.89
C PRO A 48 5.06 10.90 -1.07
N GLU A 49 5.05 10.43 0.18
CA GLU A 49 6.13 10.59 1.15
C GLU A 49 6.89 9.28 1.44
N PHE A 50 6.80 8.28 0.56
CA PHE A 50 7.50 7.02 0.76
C PHE A 50 9.00 7.18 0.55
N THR A 51 9.79 6.56 1.43
CA THR A 51 11.24 6.46 1.29
C THR A 51 11.77 5.17 1.91
N SER A 52 12.81 4.62 1.31
CA SER A 52 13.57 3.46 1.79
C SER A 52 15.05 3.61 1.45
N LEU A 53 15.89 2.63 1.77
CA LEU A 53 17.31 2.63 1.41
C LEU A 53 17.60 1.65 0.26
N CYS A 54 18.53 2.02 -0.61
CA CYS A 54 19.11 1.08 -1.55
C CYS A 54 19.98 0.05 -0.78
N PRO A 55 19.76 -1.26 -0.93
CA PRO A 55 20.42 -2.29 -0.12
C PRO A 55 21.93 -2.38 -0.37
N ILE A 56 22.42 -1.90 -1.52
CA ILE A 56 23.84 -1.96 -1.90
C ILE A 56 24.59 -0.69 -1.48
N THR A 57 23.98 0.49 -1.69
CA THR A 57 24.67 1.78 -1.53
C THR A 57 24.31 2.51 -0.24
N GLY A 58 23.21 2.12 0.42
CA GLY A 58 22.68 2.81 1.60
C GLY A 58 22.11 4.21 1.33
N GLN A 59 22.09 4.66 0.07
CA GLN A 59 21.49 5.94 -0.30
C GLN A 59 19.95 5.84 -0.24
N PRO A 60 19.26 6.92 0.13
CA PRO A 60 17.80 6.94 0.23
C PRO A 60 17.11 7.03 -1.13
N ASP A 61 16.07 6.24 -1.30
CA ASP A 61 15.16 6.24 -2.43
C ASP A 61 13.84 6.89 -2.04
N PHE A 62 13.21 7.58 -2.97
CA PHE A 62 11.96 8.31 -2.74
C PHE A 62 10.95 7.91 -3.81
N ALA A 63 9.69 7.75 -3.41
CA ALA A 63 8.63 7.40 -4.33
C ALA A 63 7.29 8.01 -3.92
N ALA A 64 6.43 8.20 -4.91
CA ALA A 64 5.00 8.24 -4.68
C ALA A 64 4.43 6.83 -4.84
N ILE A 65 3.77 6.31 -3.80
CA ILE A 65 3.07 5.02 -3.87
C ILE A 65 1.57 5.25 -3.96
N TYR A 66 0.92 4.55 -4.90
CA TYR A 66 -0.53 4.50 -5.03
C TYR A 66 -1.01 3.12 -4.64
N ILE A 67 -1.88 3.05 -3.64
CA ILE A 67 -2.51 1.80 -3.20
C ILE A 67 -4.00 1.91 -3.50
N ASN A 68 -4.51 1.09 -4.41
CA ASN A 68 -5.94 0.99 -4.68
C ASN A 68 -6.42 -0.39 -4.27
N TYR A 69 -7.54 -0.48 -3.55
CA TYR A 69 -8.10 -1.78 -3.18
C TYR A 69 -9.62 -1.74 -3.11
N VAL A 70 -10.21 -2.92 -3.26
CA VAL A 70 -11.62 -3.19 -2.97
C VAL A 70 -11.66 -4.07 -1.72
N PRO A 71 -12.19 -3.57 -0.59
CA PRO A 71 -12.22 -4.34 0.64
C PRO A 71 -13.18 -5.53 0.53
N ASP A 72 -12.86 -6.58 1.29
CA ASP A 72 -13.84 -7.62 1.66
C ASP A 72 -14.47 -7.21 3.00
N GLN A 73 -14.11 -7.88 4.09
CA GLN A 73 -14.65 -7.61 5.43
C GLN A 73 -13.87 -6.54 6.20
N LYS A 74 -12.67 -6.19 5.77
CA LYS A 74 -11.73 -5.34 6.53
C LYS A 74 -11.16 -4.21 5.68
N LEU A 75 -10.91 -3.08 6.33
CA LEU A 75 -10.18 -1.93 5.79
C LEU A 75 -8.95 -1.66 6.65
N VAL A 76 -7.84 -1.30 6.03
CA VAL A 76 -6.64 -0.82 6.73
C VAL A 76 -6.88 0.57 7.29
N GLU A 77 -6.43 0.79 8.53
CA GLU A 77 -6.51 2.08 9.20
C GLU A 77 -5.37 3.00 8.72
N SER A 78 -5.69 4.24 8.35
CA SER A 78 -4.76 5.12 7.62
C SER A 78 -3.55 5.58 8.44
N LYS A 79 -3.67 5.80 9.75
CA LYS A 79 -2.52 6.12 10.60
C LYS A 79 -1.57 4.92 10.72
N SER A 80 -2.10 3.71 10.87
CA SER A 80 -1.32 2.47 10.90
C SER A 80 -0.56 2.25 9.59
N LEU A 81 -1.22 2.53 8.44
CA LEU A 81 -0.59 2.49 7.12
C LEU A 81 0.56 3.50 7.01
N LYS A 82 0.36 4.73 7.49
CA LYS A 82 1.43 5.74 7.53
C LYS A 82 2.64 5.25 8.33
N LEU A 83 2.40 4.71 9.53
CA LEU A 83 3.48 4.21 10.40
C LEU A 83 4.20 3.01 9.77
N TYR A 84 3.45 2.14 9.12
CA TYR A 84 4.00 1.03 8.36
C TYR A 84 4.90 1.50 7.22
N LEU A 85 4.46 2.48 6.42
CA LEU A 85 5.29 3.04 5.34
C LEU A 85 6.55 3.73 5.88
N PHE A 86 6.47 4.41 7.02
CA PHE A 86 7.65 5.00 7.68
C PHE A 86 8.64 3.95 8.21
N SER A 87 8.18 2.73 8.47
CA SER A 87 9.03 1.62 8.88
C SER A 87 10.02 1.20 7.78
N PHE A 88 9.78 1.58 6.51
CA PHE A 88 10.73 1.34 5.43
C PHE A 88 11.90 2.34 5.40
N ARG A 89 11.84 3.43 6.15
CA ARG A 89 12.77 4.57 6.02
C ARG A 89 14.24 4.18 6.10
N ASN A 90 14.62 3.30 7.03
CA ASN A 90 15.99 2.78 7.14
C ASN A 90 16.12 1.33 6.66
N HIS A 91 15.07 0.78 6.03
CA HIS A 91 15.08 -0.56 5.49
C HIS A 91 15.73 -0.58 4.11
N GLY A 92 16.75 -1.42 3.94
CA GLY A 92 17.46 -1.60 2.68
C GLY A 92 16.79 -2.65 1.80
N ASP A 93 16.19 -2.25 0.68
CA ASP A 93 15.54 -3.19 -0.25
C ASP A 93 15.37 -2.60 -1.66
N PHE A 94 15.24 -3.47 -2.67
CA PHE A 94 14.98 -3.05 -4.05
C PHE A 94 13.56 -2.48 -4.21
N HIS A 95 13.35 -1.59 -5.17
CA HIS A 95 12.07 -0.91 -5.38
C HIS A 95 10.94 -1.91 -5.64
N GLU A 96 11.19 -2.92 -6.48
CA GLU A 96 10.24 -3.96 -6.83
C GLU A 96 9.84 -4.78 -5.60
N ASN A 97 10.81 -5.15 -4.77
CA ASN A 97 10.55 -5.96 -3.58
C ASN A 97 9.82 -5.14 -2.49
N CYS A 98 10.13 -3.85 -2.34
CA CYS A 98 9.35 -2.93 -1.51
C CYS A 98 7.86 -2.96 -1.89
N ILE A 99 7.56 -2.75 -3.18
CA ILE A 99 6.18 -2.68 -3.69
C ILE A 99 5.45 -4.03 -3.53
N VAL A 100 6.12 -5.15 -3.84
CA VAL A 100 5.56 -6.50 -3.64
C VAL A 100 5.33 -6.80 -2.16
N THR A 101 6.23 -6.39 -1.27
CA THR A 101 6.12 -6.59 0.18
C THR A 101 4.94 -5.83 0.75
N ILE A 102 4.78 -4.55 0.38
CA ILE A 102 3.62 -3.73 0.76
C ILE A 102 2.31 -4.42 0.37
N MET A 103 2.20 -4.90 -0.88
CA MET A 103 1.00 -5.61 -1.31
C MET A 103 0.75 -6.89 -0.48
N LYS A 104 1.79 -7.71 -0.27
CA LYS A 104 1.66 -8.98 0.47
C LYS A 104 1.24 -8.76 1.93
N ASP A 105 1.79 -7.74 2.59
CA ASP A 105 1.40 -7.39 3.96
C ASP A 105 -0.06 -6.96 4.04
N LEU A 106 -0.49 -6.11 3.11
CA LEU A 106 -1.87 -5.64 3.04
C LEU A 106 -2.86 -6.76 2.69
N ILE A 107 -2.48 -7.72 1.84
CA ILE A 107 -3.27 -8.92 1.57
C ILE A 107 -3.42 -9.75 2.85
N ARG A 108 -2.32 -10.04 3.55
CA ARG A 108 -2.36 -10.81 4.81
C ARG A 108 -3.21 -10.13 5.88
N LEU A 109 -3.18 -8.81 5.92
CA LEU A 109 -3.90 -8.00 6.89
C LEU A 109 -5.42 -7.98 6.61
N MET A 110 -5.81 -7.75 5.35
CA MET A 110 -7.19 -7.40 4.99
C MET A 110 -7.97 -8.51 4.27
N ASP A 111 -7.30 -9.49 3.65
CA ASP A 111 -7.89 -10.44 2.68
C ASP A 111 -8.82 -9.73 1.67
N PRO A 112 -8.32 -8.72 0.94
CA PRO A 112 -9.17 -7.89 0.10
C PRO A 112 -9.71 -8.68 -1.10
N LYS A 113 -10.85 -8.23 -1.63
CA LYS A 113 -11.38 -8.72 -2.92
C LYS A 113 -10.37 -8.46 -4.04
N TYR A 114 -9.81 -7.26 -4.06
CA TYR A 114 -8.81 -6.80 -5.03
C TYR A 114 -7.86 -5.79 -4.38
N ILE A 115 -6.59 -5.78 -4.79
CA ILE A 115 -5.61 -4.75 -4.42
C ILE A 115 -4.58 -4.56 -5.53
N GLU A 116 -4.10 -3.34 -5.69
CA GLU A 116 -2.93 -3.00 -6.49
C GLU A 116 -2.06 -1.98 -5.77
N VAL A 117 -0.76 -2.07 -6.00
CA VAL A 117 0.25 -1.15 -5.49
C VAL A 117 1.12 -0.72 -6.66
N TRP A 118 1.20 0.59 -6.87
CA TRP A 118 2.02 1.19 -7.91
C TRP A 118 3.00 2.17 -7.26
N GLY A 119 4.29 1.86 -7.33
CA GLY A 119 5.35 2.78 -6.93
C GLY A 119 5.84 3.58 -8.13
N LYS A 120 6.02 4.89 -7.97
CA LYS A 120 6.72 5.75 -8.92
C LYS A 120 7.94 6.37 -8.25
N PHE A 121 9.13 5.85 -8.54
CA PHE A 121 10.36 6.23 -7.85
C PHE A 121 11.08 7.38 -8.56
N LEU A 122 11.72 8.26 -7.78
CA LEU A 122 12.59 9.29 -8.34
C LEU A 122 13.83 8.65 -9.01
N PRO A 123 14.35 9.26 -10.09
CA PRO A 123 15.38 8.65 -10.91
C PRO A 123 16.73 8.55 -10.19
N ARG A 124 17.46 7.46 -10.47
CA ARG A 124 18.89 7.30 -10.15
C ARG A 124 19.68 7.00 -11.40
N GLY A 125 20.83 7.66 -11.56
CA GLY A 125 21.61 7.54 -12.79
C GLY A 125 20.83 7.94 -14.05
N GLY A 126 19.82 8.81 -13.91
CA GLY A 126 18.94 9.25 -14.99
C GLY A 126 17.75 8.32 -15.30
N ILE A 127 17.58 7.21 -14.58
CA ILE A 127 16.52 6.21 -14.81
C ILE A 127 15.63 6.11 -13.59
N SER A 128 14.31 6.29 -13.76
CA SER A 128 13.29 5.94 -12.76
C SER A 128 12.80 4.51 -12.97
N ILE A 129 12.26 3.92 -11.91
CA ILE A 129 11.71 2.57 -11.91
C ILE A 129 10.33 2.68 -11.28
N ASP A 130 9.30 2.21 -12.00
CA ASP A 130 7.91 2.33 -11.57
C ASP A 130 7.26 0.94 -11.43
N PRO A 131 7.52 0.19 -10.33
CA PRO A 131 6.96 -1.15 -10.17
C PRO A 131 5.44 -1.11 -9.95
N TYR A 132 4.72 -1.95 -10.67
CA TYR A 132 3.30 -2.20 -10.48
C TYR A 132 3.06 -3.67 -10.14
N VAL A 133 2.23 -3.92 -9.13
CA VAL A 133 1.77 -5.26 -8.77
C VAL A 133 0.30 -5.21 -8.39
N ASN A 134 -0.44 -6.27 -8.70
CA ASN A 134 -1.82 -6.40 -8.27
C ASN A 134 -2.16 -7.84 -7.84
N TYR A 135 -3.32 -7.96 -7.21
CA TYR A 135 -3.89 -9.21 -6.74
C TYR A 135 -5.41 -9.13 -6.79
N GLY A 136 -6.03 -10.23 -7.23
CA GLY A 136 -7.46 -10.46 -7.10
C GLY A 136 -7.71 -11.81 -6.45
N LYS A 137 -8.75 -11.87 -5.59
CA LYS A 137 -9.10 -13.09 -4.85
C LYS A 137 -9.36 -14.26 -5.81
N LYS A 138 -8.62 -15.35 -5.60
CA LYS A 138 -8.62 -16.54 -6.47
C LYS A 138 -9.99 -17.18 -6.59
N GLY A 139 -10.35 -17.65 -7.78
CA GLY A 139 -11.64 -18.26 -8.08
C GLY A 139 -12.82 -17.27 -8.10
N THR A 140 -12.56 -15.97 -8.06
CA THR A 140 -13.60 -14.93 -8.10
C THR A 140 -13.48 -14.04 -9.35
N LYS A 141 -14.45 -13.17 -9.59
CA LYS A 141 -14.36 -12.16 -10.67
C LYS A 141 -13.13 -11.26 -10.55
N TRP A 142 -12.58 -11.09 -9.34
CA TRP A 142 -11.46 -10.19 -9.07
C TRP A 142 -10.14 -10.74 -9.59
N GLU A 143 -9.95 -12.05 -9.65
CA GLU A 143 -8.78 -12.67 -10.27
C GLU A 143 -8.66 -12.26 -11.74
N ARG A 144 -9.74 -12.41 -12.51
CA ARG A 144 -9.79 -11.94 -13.91
C ARG A 144 -9.60 -10.44 -14.03
N ILE A 145 -10.20 -9.64 -13.13
CA ILE A 145 -9.99 -8.18 -13.14
C ILE A 145 -8.50 -7.85 -12.91
N ALA A 146 -7.80 -8.57 -12.03
CA ALA A 146 -6.38 -8.38 -11.80
C ALA A 146 -5.55 -8.72 -13.05
N GLU A 147 -5.85 -9.84 -13.71
CA GLU A 147 -5.22 -10.23 -14.99
C GLU A 147 -5.45 -9.17 -16.08
N GLU A 148 -6.68 -8.70 -16.24
CA GLU A 148 -7.03 -7.69 -17.24
C GLU A 148 -6.36 -6.34 -16.95
N ARG A 149 -6.31 -5.91 -15.68
CA ARG A 149 -5.63 -4.68 -15.29
C ARG A 149 -4.13 -4.77 -15.46
N LEU A 150 -3.53 -5.92 -15.19
CA LEU A 150 -2.10 -6.14 -15.41
C LEU A 150 -1.77 -6.14 -16.91
N ALA A 151 -2.56 -6.84 -17.73
CA ALA A 151 -2.36 -6.91 -19.17
C ALA A 151 -2.55 -5.55 -19.89
N ARG A 152 -3.29 -4.63 -19.27
CA ARG A 152 -3.55 -3.28 -19.79
C ARG A 152 -2.85 -2.19 -18.99
N HIS A 153 -1.95 -2.57 -18.07
CA HIS A 153 -1.24 -1.60 -17.25
C HIS A 153 -0.35 -0.74 -18.15
N ASP A 154 -0.40 0.57 -17.92
CA ASP A 154 0.48 1.55 -18.56
C ASP A 154 0.54 1.53 -20.10
N LEU A 155 -0.58 1.20 -20.75
CA LEU A 155 -0.70 1.26 -22.23
C LEU A 155 -0.44 2.66 -22.80
N TYR A 156 -0.61 3.69 -21.97
CA TYR A 156 -0.37 5.09 -22.30
C TYR A 156 0.54 5.69 -21.23
N PRO A 157 1.86 5.43 -21.31
CA PRO A 157 2.81 5.90 -20.30
C PRO A 157 2.82 7.42 -20.24
N GLU A 158 3.03 7.94 -19.03
CA GLU A 158 3.18 9.38 -18.84
C GLU A 158 4.54 9.87 -19.36
N LYS A 159 4.63 11.17 -19.61
CA LYS A 159 5.91 11.77 -19.98
C LYS A 159 6.81 11.84 -18.75
N VAL A 160 8.01 11.26 -18.84
CA VAL A 160 9.06 11.38 -17.82
C VAL A 160 10.24 12.14 -18.42
N ASP A 161 10.50 13.36 -17.96
CA ASP A 161 11.62 14.20 -18.39
C ASP A 161 12.58 14.59 -17.23
N ASN A 162 12.40 13.95 -16.06
CA ASN A 162 13.19 14.16 -14.84
C ASN A 162 13.19 15.62 -14.35
N ARG A 163 12.10 16.36 -14.58
CA ARG A 163 11.93 17.77 -14.18
C ARG A 163 10.55 18.07 -13.62
#